data_AF-A0A7X0GWQ2-F1
#
_entry.id   AF-A0A7X0GWQ2-F1
#
_cell.length_a   1.000
_cell.length_b   1.000
_cell.length_c   1.000
_cell.angle_alpha   90.00
_cell.angle_beta   90.00
_cell.angle_gamma   90.00
#
_symmetry.space_group_name_H-M   'P 1'
#
loop_
_entity.id
_entity.type
_entity.pdbx_description
1 polymer ?
#
loop_
_entity_poly.entity_id
_entity_poly.type
_entity_poly.pdbx_seq_one_letter_code
_entity_poly.pdbx_strand_id
1 'polypeptide(L)'
;MTALSPDLIAFLKAWYEWATNGAPQFEPFNRGYGLCGNAAIYGDRRLVSEVVHLFPNRYPFGSGDYHNRFARQSQHECPKRLAWVRERLIEAGEMVA
;
A
#
# COMPACT_ATOMS: atom_id res chain seq x y z
N MET A 1 14.77 1.11 -13.11
CA MET A 1 13.90 1.04 -11.91
C MET A 1 14.61 0.14 -10.92
N THR A 2 14.74 0.58 -9.66
CA THR A 2 15.37 -0.24 -8.61
C THR A 2 14.45 -1.41 -8.30
N ALA A 3 14.98 -2.63 -8.23
CA ALA A 3 14.20 -3.79 -7.83
C ALA A 3 13.64 -3.59 -6.41
N LEU A 4 12.40 -4.04 -6.18
CA LEU A 4 11.79 -4.00 -4.85
C LEU A 4 12.51 -4.99 -3.92
N SER A 5 12.67 -4.62 -2.65
CA SER A 5 13.21 -5.55 -1.67
C SER A 5 12.22 -6.69 -1.37
N PRO A 6 12.69 -7.86 -0.88
CA PRO A 6 11.80 -8.94 -0.48
C PRO A 6 10.75 -8.53 0.56
N ASP A 7 11.12 -7.70 1.53
CA ASP A 7 10.18 -7.25 2.58
C ASP A 7 9.11 -6.29 2.03
N LEU A 8 9.51 -5.42 1.09
CA LEU A 8 8.58 -4.55 0.40
C LEU A 8 7.59 -5.37 -0.45
N ILE A 9 8.07 -6.39 -1.14
CA ILE A 9 7.21 -7.32 -1.89
C ILE A 9 6.23 -8.02 -0.95
N ALA A 10 6.71 -8.59 0.16
CA ALA A 10 5.87 -9.28 1.14
C ALA A 10 4.79 -8.35 1.72
N PHE A 11 5.16 -7.12 2.07
CA PHE A 11 4.21 -6.10 2.53
C PHE A 11 3.14 -5.77 1.48
N LEU A 12 3.55 -5.51 0.24
CA LEU A 12 2.63 -5.14 -0.85
C LEU A 12 1.65 -6.28 -1.14
N LYS A 13 2.11 -7.53 -1.11
CA LYS A 13 1.28 -8.73 -1.30
C LYS A 13 0.26 -8.88 -0.17
N ALA A 14 0.71 -8.86 1.09
CA ALA A 14 -0.18 -8.96 2.24
C ALA A 14 -1.22 -7.83 2.29
N TRP A 15 -0.79 -6.60 1.99
CA TRP A 15 -1.69 -5.45 1.94
C TRP A 15 -2.72 -5.58 0.80
N TYR A 16 -2.29 -6.05 -0.38
CA TYR A 16 -3.17 -6.23 -1.53
C TYR A 16 -4.24 -7.31 -1.28
N GLU A 17 -3.83 -8.46 -0.76
CA GLU A 17 -4.75 -9.55 -0.37
C GLU A 17 -5.76 -9.07 0.69
N TRP A 18 -5.28 -8.36 1.72
CA TRP A 18 -6.17 -7.78 2.72
C TRP A 18 -7.16 -6.77 2.11
N ALA A 19 -6.67 -5.83 1.30
CA ALA A 19 -7.50 -4.78 0.70
C ALA A 19 -8.57 -5.35 -0.25
N THR A 20 -8.21 -6.38 -1.01
CA THR A 20 -9.12 -7.04 -1.97
C THR A 20 -10.09 -8.01 -1.32
N ASN A 21 -9.79 -8.52 -0.12
CA ASN A 21 -10.68 -9.33 0.69
C ASN A 21 -11.64 -8.50 1.58
N GLY A 22 -11.98 -7.28 1.14
CA GLY A 22 -12.87 -6.38 1.88
C GLY A 22 -12.25 -5.73 3.12
N ALA A 23 -10.91 -5.78 3.23
CA ALA A 23 -10.13 -5.18 4.30
C ALA A 23 -10.71 -5.49 5.70
N PRO A 24 -10.79 -6.76 6.12
CA PRO A 24 -11.38 -7.10 7.41
C PRO A 24 -10.68 -6.32 8.54
N GLN A 25 -11.46 -5.93 9.54
CA GLN A 25 -10.99 -5.03 10.60
C GLN A 25 -10.21 -5.79 11.66
N PHE A 26 -8.93 -6.07 11.39
CA PHE A 26 -7.98 -6.70 12.33
C PHE A 26 -6.54 -6.29 11.97
N GLU A 27 -5.62 -6.43 12.94
CA GLU A 27 -4.17 -6.35 12.69
C GLU A 27 -3.78 -7.32 11.56
N PRO A 28 -2.86 -6.94 10.64
CA PRO A 28 -1.89 -5.85 10.80
C PRO A 28 -2.19 -4.57 9.99
N PHE A 29 -3.43 -4.37 9.52
CA PHE A 29 -3.72 -3.25 8.60
C PHE A 29 -4.90 -2.38 9.04
N ASN A 30 -4.82 -1.10 8.69
CA ASN A 30 -5.80 -0.09 9.01
C ASN A 30 -6.44 0.50 7.75
N ARG A 31 -7.77 0.42 7.68
CA ARG A 31 -8.61 0.92 6.58
C ARG A 31 -8.45 2.41 6.28
N GLY A 32 -8.14 3.20 7.30
CA GLY A 32 -7.94 4.65 7.20
C GLY A 32 -6.53 5.04 6.75
N TYR A 33 -5.57 4.12 6.71
CA TYR A 33 -4.18 4.44 6.39
C TYR A 33 -3.83 4.12 4.94
N GLY A 34 -2.97 4.94 4.34
CA GLY A 34 -2.32 4.61 3.07
C GLY A 34 -1.22 3.56 3.23
N LEU A 35 -0.42 3.34 2.19
CA LEU A 35 0.67 2.35 2.20
C LEU A 35 1.71 2.67 3.29
N CYS A 36 2.14 3.92 3.45
CA CYS A 36 3.17 4.27 4.44
C CYS A 36 2.70 4.05 5.89
N GLY A 37 1.44 4.37 6.20
CA GLY A 37 0.87 4.12 7.54
C GLY A 37 0.71 2.63 7.81
N ASN A 38 0.28 1.85 6.81
CA ASN A 38 0.20 0.39 6.94
C ASN A 38 1.58 -0.27 7.01
N ALA A 39 2.59 0.25 6.32
CA ALA A 39 3.97 -0.24 6.43
C ALA A 39 4.54 -0.05 7.84
N ALA A 40 4.14 1.02 8.54
CA ALA A 40 4.54 1.28 9.92
C ALA A 40 3.90 0.33 10.93
N ILE A 41 2.73 -0.24 10.62
CA ILE A 41 2.06 -1.27 11.44
C ILE A 41 2.64 -2.65 11.11
N TYR A 42 2.79 -2.95 9.82
CA TYR A 42 3.21 -4.25 9.32
C TYR A 42 4.69 -4.57 9.61
N GLY A 43 5.57 -3.56 9.57
CA GLY A 43 7.01 -3.74 9.66
C GLY A 43 7.71 -2.67 10.47
N ASP A 44 8.88 -2.24 10.00
CA ASP A 44 9.76 -1.31 10.71
C ASP A 44 9.97 0.02 9.96
N ARG A 45 10.82 0.89 10.52
CA ARG A 45 11.14 2.20 9.94
C ARG A 45 11.85 2.10 8.58
N ARG A 46 12.58 1.02 8.30
CA ARG A 46 13.23 0.81 6.99
C ARG A 46 12.18 0.55 5.93
N LEU A 47 11.21 -0.33 6.21
CA LEU A 47 10.12 -0.60 5.27
C LEU A 47 9.31 0.67 4.96
N VAL A 48 9.02 1.49 5.98
CA VAL A 48 8.36 2.79 5.78
C VAL A 48 9.20 3.69 4.87
N SER A 49 10.52 3.77 5.08
CA SER A 49 11.42 4.54 4.24
C SER A 49 11.36 4.06 2.78
N GLU A 50 11.43 2.75 2.55
CA GLU A 50 11.34 2.19 1.19
C GLU A 50 10.03 2.57 0.51
N VAL A 51 8.89 2.43 1.20
CA VAL A 51 7.59 2.83 0.65
C VAL A 51 7.55 4.32 0.30
N VAL A 52 8.09 5.20 1.14
CA VAL A 52 8.12 6.64 0.85
C VAL A 52 8.99 6.95 -0.37
N HIS A 53 10.13 6.29 -0.54
CA HIS A 53 11.05 6.50 -1.66
C HIS A 53 10.49 6.02 -3.02
N LEU A 54 9.43 5.22 -3.03
CA LEU A 54 8.74 4.81 -4.27
C LEU A 54 7.98 5.97 -4.93
N PHE A 55 7.72 7.05 -4.20
CA PHE A 55 6.84 8.12 -4.65
C PHE A 55 7.55 9.48 -4.68
N PRO A 56 7.38 10.27 -5.76
CA PRO A 56 8.01 11.58 -5.86
C PRO A 56 7.32 12.66 -4.98
N ASN A 57 6.18 12.34 -4.36
CA ASN A 57 5.44 13.26 -3.51
C ASN A 57 4.63 12.51 -2.43
N ARG A 58 4.17 13.25 -1.41
CA ARG A 58 3.50 12.69 -0.21
C ARG A 58 2.14 12.03 -0.48
N TYR A 59 1.45 12.45 -1.54
CA TYR A 59 0.09 11.99 -1.87
C TYR A 59 0.00 11.58 -3.34
N PRO A 60 0.72 10.50 -3.74
CA PRO A 60 0.88 10.11 -5.14
C PRO A 60 -0.43 9.73 -5.83
N PHE A 61 -1.49 9.48 -5.06
CA PHE A 61 -2.81 9.11 -5.54
C PHE A 61 -3.85 10.24 -5.40
N GLY A 62 -3.43 11.46 -5.04
CA GLY A 62 -4.27 12.67 -4.89
C GLY A 62 -4.51 13.07 -3.43
N SER A 63 -4.15 14.31 -3.06
CA SER A 63 -4.18 14.81 -1.68
C SER A 63 -5.60 15.06 -1.11
N GLY A 64 -6.48 15.71 -1.88
CA GLY A 64 -7.87 15.95 -1.46
C GLY A 64 -8.66 14.65 -1.28
N ASP A 65 -8.42 13.67 -2.17
CA ASP A 65 -9.00 12.34 -2.08
C ASP A 65 -8.42 11.55 -0.87
N TYR A 66 -7.13 11.73 -0.57
CA TYR A 66 -6.49 11.08 0.57
C TYR A 66 -7.16 11.44 1.90
N HIS A 67 -7.36 12.72 2.21
CA HIS A 67 -7.93 13.12 3.50
C HIS A 67 -9.40 12.69 3.66
N ASN A 68 -10.18 12.75 2.57
CA ASN A 68 -11.56 12.28 2.58
C ASN A 68 -11.64 10.75 2.81
N ARG A 69 -10.77 9.98 2.15
CA ARG A 69 -10.68 8.52 2.36
C ARG A 69 -10.16 8.15 3.74
N PHE A 70 -9.25 8.93 4.30
CA PHE A 70 -8.81 8.75 5.69
C PHE A 70 -10.01 8.87 6.64
N ALA A 71 -10.78 9.96 6.53
CA ALA A 71 -11.95 10.21 7.38
C ALA A 71 -13.03 9.14 7.23
N ARG A 72 -13.21 8.61 6.01
CA ARG A 72 -14.19 7.54 5.69
C ARG A 72 -13.66 6.13 5.87
N GLN A 73 -12.40 5.97 6.30
CA GLN A 73 -11.73 4.68 6.39
C GLN A 73 -11.79 3.86 5.08
N SER A 74 -11.55 4.52 3.94
CA SER A 74 -11.65 3.93 2.59
C SER A 74 -10.37 4.11 1.78
N GLN A 75 -9.20 4.15 2.44
CA GLN A 75 -7.92 4.21 1.74
C GLN A 75 -7.68 2.93 0.92
N HIS A 76 -7.94 1.77 1.51
CA HIS A 76 -7.79 0.47 0.85
C HIS A 76 -8.61 0.36 -0.46
N GLU A 77 -9.73 1.08 -0.56
CA GLU A 77 -10.60 1.13 -1.74
C GLU A 77 -10.11 2.07 -2.86
N CYS A 78 -8.98 2.77 -2.66
CA CYS A 78 -8.48 3.70 -3.68
C CYS A 78 -8.07 2.92 -4.95
N PRO A 79 -8.77 3.09 -6.10
CA PRO A 79 -8.51 2.27 -7.28
C PRO A 79 -7.12 2.50 -7.87
N LYS A 80 -6.61 3.75 -7.80
CA LYS A 80 -5.25 4.09 -8.24
C LYS A 80 -4.18 3.39 -7.41
N ARG A 81 -4.41 3.28 -6.09
CA ARG A 81 -3.49 2.60 -5.18
C ARG A 81 -3.51 1.09 -5.41
N LEU A 82 -4.69 0.50 -5.54
CA LEU A 82 -4.85 -0.93 -5.84
C LEU A 82 -4.18 -1.29 -7.17
N ALA A 83 -4.43 -0.52 -8.22
CA ALA A 83 -3.80 -0.71 -9.53
C ALA A 83 -2.28 -0.62 -9.44
N TRP A 84 -1.77 0.41 -8.76
CA TRP A 84 -0.33 0.60 -8.58
C TRP A 84 0.31 -0.58 -7.82
N VAL A 85 -0.31 -1.07 -6.74
CA VAL A 85 0.23 -2.23 -6.00
C VAL A 85 0.23 -3.49 -6.87
N ARG A 86 -0.87 -3.74 -7.60
CA ARG A 86 -0.98 -4.88 -8.51
C ARG A 86 0.11 -4.87 -9.58
N GLU A 87 0.35 -3.72 -10.23
CA GLU A 87 1.39 -3.57 -11.24
C GLU A 87 2.78 -3.89 -10.69
N ARG A 88 3.11 -3.39 -9.49
CA ARG A 88 4.40 -3.67 -8.84
C ARG A 88 4.58 -5.16 -8.52
N LEU A 89 3.51 -5.86 -8.12
CA LEU A 89 3.54 -7.30 -7.86
C LEU A 89 3.69 -8.11 -9.17
N ILE A 90 3.06 -7.69 -10.27
CA ILE A 90 3.27 -8.31 -11.59
C ILE A 90 4.72 -8.13 -12.04
N GLU A 91 5.26 -6.91 -11.95
CA GLU A 91 6.66 -6.61 -12.30
C GLU A 91 7.67 -7.41 -11.45
N ALA A 92 7.32 -7.71 -10.20
CA ALA A 92 8.11 -8.56 -9.30
C ALA A 92 7.94 -10.06 -9.56
N GLY A 93 7.02 -10.49 -10.44
CA GLY A 93 6.73 -11.90 -10.70
C GLY A 93 5.87 -12.59 -9.65
N GLU A 94 5.23 -11.83 -8.74
CA GLU A 94 4.38 -12.34 -7.66
C GLU A 94 2.92 -12.53 -8.05
N MET A 95 2.52 -11.99 -9.21
CA MET A 95 1.17 -12.06 -9.74
C MET A 95 1.18 -12.21 -11.26
N VAL A 96 0.14 -12.82 -11.80
CA VAL A 96 -0.10 -12.89 -13.25
C VAL A 96 -0.84 -11.62 -13.71
N ALA A 97 -0.44 -11.11 -14.88
CA ALA A 97 -0.99 -9.91 -15.50
C ALA A 97 -2.48 -10.04 -15.89
#